data_AF-A0A5C2M0B8-F1
#
_entry.id   AF-A0A5C2M0B8-F1
#
_cell.length_a   1.000
_cell.length_b   1.000
_cell.length_c   1.000
_cell.angle_alpha   90.00
_cell.angle_beta   90.00
_cell.angle_gamma   90.00
#
_symmetry.space_group_name_H-M   'P 1'
#
loop_
_entity.id
_entity.type
_entity.pdbx_description
1 polymer ?
#
loop_
_entity_poly.entity_id
_entity_poly.type
_entity_poly.pdbx_seq_one_letter_code
_entity_poly.pdbx_strand_id
1 'polypeptide(L)' 'MRKLRMMLCAMMLPLAAVACTSTQHAPQCRQVNPPPPPAWIMQPAPDWQTPLNGIISPSKSE' A
#
# COMPACT_ATOMS: atom_id res chain seq x y z
N MET A 1 -29.25 32.01 -20.13
CA MET A 1 -28.70 31.15 -19.05
C MET A 1 -29.30 29.75 -18.99
N ARG A 2 -30.63 29.58 -19.04
CA ARG A 2 -31.29 28.25 -18.91
C ARG A 2 -30.82 27.22 -19.96
N LYS A 3 -30.71 27.62 -21.23
CA LYS A 3 -30.27 26.75 -22.33
C LYS A 3 -28.83 26.26 -22.17
N LEU A 4 -27.92 27.16 -21.77
CA LEU A 4 -26.51 26.84 -21.52
C LEU A 4 -26.35 25.84 -20.37
N ARG A 5 -27.10 26.02 -19.27
CA ARG A 5 -27.10 25.09 -18.13
C ARG A 5 -27.61 23.70 -18.51
N MET A 6 -28.70 23.62 -19.28
CA MET A 6 -29.22 22.34 -19.77
C MET A 6 -28.22 21.61 -20.67
N MET A 7 -27.53 22.35 -21.55
CA MET A 7 -26.50 21.78 -22.41
C MET A 7 -25.31 21.24 -21.60
N LEU A 8 -24.85 21.99 -20.59
CA LEU A 8 -23.81 21.51 -19.68
C LEU A 8 -24.23 20.25 -18.93
N CYS A 9 -25.46 20.22 -18.39
CA CYS A 9 -25.99 19.04 -17.71
C CYS A 9 -26.03 17.83 -18.66
N ALA A 10 -26.52 18.00 -19.89
CA ALA A 10 -26.56 16.93 -20.89
C ALA A 10 -25.18 16.38 -21.25
N MET A 11 -24.14 17.21 -21.23
CA MET A 11 -22.76 16.80 -21.52
C MET A 11 -22.08 16.12 -20.32
N MET A 12 -22.42 16.51 -19.09
CA MET A 12 -21.80 15.97 -17.87
C MET A 12 -22.48 14.70 -17.35
N LEU A 13 -23.78 14.51 -17.62
CA LEU A 13 -24.55 13.34 -17.18
C LEU A 13 -23.96 11.99 -17.64
N PRO A 14 -23.55 11.84 -18.92
CA PRO A 14 -22.93 10.61 -19.40
C PRO A 14 -21.60 10.30 -18.70
N LEU A 15 -20.80 11.34 -18.41
CA LEU A 15 -19.52 11.19 -17.74
C LEU A 15 -19.69 10.68 -16.30
N ALA A 16 -20.70 11.21 -15.60
CA ALA A 16 -21.07 10.74 -14.26
C ALA A 16 -21.60 9.30 -14.28
N ALA A 17 -22.40 8.93 -15.28
CA ALA A 17 -22.89 7.56 -15.44
C ALA A 17 -21.75 6.57 -15.67
N VAL A 18 -20.81 6.87 -16.58
CA VAL A 18 -19.64 6.02 -16.86
C VAL A 18 -18.76 5.86 -15.63
N ALA A 19 -18.54 6.94 -14.87
CA ALA A 19 -17.76 6.87 -13.64
C ALA A 19 -18.42 6.00 -12.56
N CYS A 20 -19.75 6.05 -12.42
CA CYS A 20 -20.46 5.23 -11.43
C CYS A 20 -20.55 3.74 -11.80
N THR A 21 -20.60 3.41 -13.09
CA THR A 21 -20.64 2.00 -13.56
C THR A 21 -19.26 1.41 -13.80
N SER A 22 -18.20 2.23 -13.71
CA SER A 22 -16.83 1.76 -13.86
C SER A 22 -16.46 0.86 -12.69
N THR A 23 -16.56 -0.44 -12.90
CA THR A 23 -15.97 -1.41 -11.98
C THR A 23 -14.47 -1.31 -12.13
N GLN A 24 -13.81 -0.68 -11.16
CA GLN A 24 -12.35 -0.61 -11.14
C GLN A 24 -11.81 -2.05 -11.12
N HIS A 25 -10.86 -2.34 -12.01
CA HIS A 25 -10.11 -3.60 -11.95
C HIS A 25 -9.22 -3.56 -10.72
N ALA A 26 -9.79 -3.87 -9.57
CA ALA A 26 -9.02 -4.16 -8.38
C ALA A 26 -8.37 -5.54 -8.59
N PRO A 27 -7.06 -5.70 -8.35
CA PRO A 27 -6.49 -7.02 -8.29
C PRO A 27 -7.32 -7.82 -7.29
N GLN A 28 -7.87 -8.94 -7.74
CA GLN A 28 -8.68 -9.80 -6.90
C GLN A 28 -7.96 -10.04 -5.57
N CYS A 29 -8.53 -9.51 -4.46
CA CYS A 29 -8.03 -9.66 -3.08
C CYS A 29 -8.07 -11.10 -2.55
N ARG A 30 -7.97 -12.09 -3.44
CA ARG A 30 -8.00 -13.50 -3.13
C ARG A 30 -6.89 -14.16 -3.92
N GLN A 31 -5.66 -13.93 -3.47
CA GLN A 31 -4.76 -15.06 -3.50
C GLN A 31 -5.33 -16.08 -2.49
N VAL A 32 -6.11 -17.04 -3.00
CA VAL A 32 -6.83 -18.06 -2.20
C VAL A 32 -5.86 -18.89 -1.34
N ASN A 33 -4.57 -18.83 -1.66
CA ASN A 33 -3.49 -19.36 -0.84
C ASN A 33 -2.23 -18.47 -1.04
N PRO A 34 -2.00 -17.45 -0.18
CA PRO A 34 -0.77 -16.67 -0.25
C PRO A 34 0.43 -17.62 -0.10
N PRO A 35 1.59 -17.32 -0.72
CA PRO A 35 2.75 -18.16 -0.48
C PRO A 35 3.10 -18.08 1.01
N PRO A 36 3.66 -19.14 1.60
CA PRO A 36 4.16 -19.05 2.97
C PRO A 36 5.14 -17.89 3.07
N PRO A 37 5.13 -17.14 4.19
CA PRO A 37 6.11 -16.09 4.39
C PRO A 37 7.52 -16.69 4.30
N PRO A 38 8.48 -15.96 3.73
CA PRO A 38 9.85 -16.43 3.65
C PRO A 38 10.40 -16.72 5.05
N ALA A 39 11.27 -17.72 5.15
CA ALA A 39 11.74 -18.25 6.43
C ALA A 39 12.32 -17.17 7.37
N TRP A 40 12.99 -16.16 6.82
CA TRP A 40 13.58 -15.06 7.60
C TRP A 40 12.56 -14.19 8.34
N ILE A 41 11.31 -14.09 7.87
CA ILE A 41 10.24 -13.35 8.56
C ILE A 41 9.71 -14.14 9.76
N MET A 42 9.77 -15.47 9.68
CA MET A 42 9.36 -16.36 10.77
C MET A 42 10.45 -16.54 11.83
N GLN A 43 11.68 -16.06 11.56
CA GLN A 43 12.76 -16.11 12.53
C GLN A 43 12.53 -15.07 13.65
N PRO A 44 12.92 -15.38 14.89
CA PRO A 44 12.92 -14.40 15.96
C PRO A 44 13.86 -13.24 15.61
N ALA A 45 13.61 -12.08 16.20
CA ALA A 45 14.49 -10.94 16.06
C ALA A 45 15.93 -11.34 16.45
N PRO A 46 16.94 -11.07 15.60
CA PRO A 46 18.32 -11.40 15.93
C PRO A 46 18.81 -10.55 17.09
N ASP A 47 19.69 -11.12 17.91
CA ASP A 47 20.34 -10.38 19.00
C ASP A 47 21.39 -9.44 18.42
N TRP A 48 20.95 -8.23 18.08
CA TRP A 48 21.85 -7.16 17.65
C TRP A 48 22.67 -6.57 18.79
N GLN A 49 22.24 -6.72 20.05
CA GLN A 49 22.88 -6.06 21.18
C GLN A 49 24.27 -6.65 21.45
N THR A 50 24.41 -7.98 21.43
CA THR A 50 25.69 -8.68 21.62
C THR A 50 26.79 -8.26 20.62
N PRO A 51 26.57 -8.32 19.28
CA PRO A 51 27.58 -7.91 18.33
C PRO A 51 27.85 -6.40 18.40
N LEU A 52 26.81 -5.58 18.62
CA LEU A 52 26.99 -4.14 18.76
C LEU A 52 27.87 -3.81 19.96
N ASN A 53 27.64 -4.43 21.11
CA ASN A 53 28.47 -4.26 22.30
C ASN A 53 29.94 -4.60 22.01
N GLY A 54 30.24 -5.62 21.20
CA GLY A 54 31.61 -5.93 20.80
C GLY A 54 32.28 -4.85 19.92
N ILE A 55 31.49 -4.10 19.14
CA ILE A 55 31.98 -3.07 18.20
C ILE A 55 32.04 -1.68 18.85
N ILE A 56 31.04 -1.34 19.67
CA ILE A 56 30.85 0.00 20.24
C ILE A 56 31.28 0.10 21.70
N SER A 57 31.81 -0.98 22.30
CA SER A 57 32.31 -0.91 23.67
C SER A 57 33.37 0.19 23.78
N PRO A 58 33.23 1.12 24.74
CA PRO A 58 34.26 2.11 24.96
C PRO A 58 35.54 1.39 25.35
N SER A 59 36.61 1.63 24.58
CA SER A 59 37.97 1.29 25.00
C SER A 59 38.20 1.98 26.34
N LYS A 60 38.40 1.21 27.41
CA LYS A 60 38.68 1.73 28.74
C LYS A 60 39.76 2.80 28.61
N SER A 61 39.37 4.05 28.83
CA SER A 61 40.29 5.18 28.79
C SER A 61 41.04 5.16 30.12
N GLU A 62 42.29 4.71 30.09
CA GLU A 62 43.26 4.91 31.18
C GLU A 62 43.97 6.25 30.99
#